data_AF-A0A7S2V558-F1
#
_entry.id   AF-A0A7S2V558-F1
#
_cell.length_a   1.000
_cell.length_b   1.000
_cell.length_c   1.000
_cell.angle_alpha   90.00
_cell.angle_beta   90.00
_cell.angle_gamma   90.00
#
_symmetry.space_group_name_H-M   'P 1'
#
loop_
_entity.id
_entity.type
_entity.pdbx_description
1 polymer ?
#
loop_
_entity_poly.entity_id
_entity_poly.type
_entity_poly.pdbx_seq_one_letter_code
_entity_poly.pdbx_strand_id
1 'polypeptide(L)'
;DNIDNNGDPLGYTKGALRAGRWKLLMNEVYDGWYPPPTTPEGYHINPAMFNWDPANLTTALFDLESDPYETYDMQEEEPEVFREMLERFEQLAHSSVPTAYCGIEDLAAYDVFEQNYGNFVGPWVAQPEEVMCKPLPLELPATTVMDGIEPVASVKDVHAE
;
A
#
# COMPACT_ATOMS: atom_id res chain seq x y z
N ASP A 1 2.52 3.86 -1.41
CA ASP A 1 2.53 3.69 -2.87
C ASP A 1 3.37 2.49 -3.26
N ASN A 2 2.92 1.72 -4.25
CA ASN A 2 3.62 0.56 -4.82
C ASN A 2 4.66 1.02 -5.86
N ILE A 3 5.45 2.04 -5.51
CA ILE A 3 6.45 2.65 -6.38
C ILE A 3 7.72 2.91 -5.60
N ASP A 4 8.86 2.68 -6.22
CA ASP A 4 10.17 2.94 -5.62
C ASP A 4 10.49 4.45 -5.65
N ASN A 5 11.68 4.81 -5.17
CA ASN A 5 12.15 6.21 -5.16
C ASN A 5 12.37 6.79 -6.57
N ASN A 6 12.34 5.96 -7.61
CA ASN A 6 12.42 6.37 -9.01
C ASN A 6 11.03 6.45 -9.67
N GLY A 7 9.96 6.13 -8.92
CA GLY A 7 8.60 6.06 -9.43
C GLY A 7 8.26 4.75 -10.14
N ASP A 8 9.15 3.75 -10.13
CA ASP A 8 8.94 2.46 -10.78
C ASP A 8 8.05 1.54 -9.93
N PRO A 9 7.08 0.82 -10.51
CA PRO A 9 6.25 -0.10 -9.75
C PRO A 9 7.06 -1.20 -9.06
N LEU A 10 6.88 -1.39 -7.74
CA LEU A 10 7.60 -2.42 -6.97
C LEU A 10 7.07 -3.85 -7.21
N GLY A 11 6.02 -3.99 -8.02
CA GLY A 11 5.47 -5.29 -8.45
C GLY A 11 4.51 -5.95 -7.45
N TYR A 12 4.25 -5.35 -6.29
CA TYR A 12 3.32 -5.88 -5.28
C TYR A 12 2.45 -4.78 -4.66
N THR A 13 1.13 -4.89 -4.77
CA THR A 13 0.24 -3.86 -4.23
C THR A 13 0.25 -3.93 -2.71
N LYS A 14 0.57 -2.82 -2.04
CA LYS A 14 0.41 -2.65 -0.60
C LYS A 14 -0.93 -2.03 -0.28
N GLY A 15 -1.54 -2.42 0.84
CA GLY A 15 -2.73 -1.73 1.32
C GLY A 15 -3.46 -2.50 2.42
N ALA A 16 -4.65 -2.00 2.75
CA ALA A 16 -5.53 -2.63 3.70
C ALA A 16 -6.98 -2.59 3.21
N LEU A 17 -7.74 -3.63 3.55
CA LEU A 17 -9.20 -3.67 3.35
C LEU A 17 -9.87 -4.02 4.66
N ARG A 18 -10.93 -3.30 5.02
CA ARG A 18 -11.79 -3.63 6.17
C ARG A 18 -13.20 -3.93 5.69
N ALA A 19 -13.75 -5.07 6.13
CA ALA A 19 -15.11 -5.49 5.83
C ALA A 19 -15.74 -6.11 7.09
N GLY A 20 -16.68 -5.38 7.70
CA GLY A 20 -17.28 -5.79 8.98
C GLY A 20 -16.23 -5.88 10.10
N ARG A 21 -16.10 -7.06 10.71
CA ARG A 21 -15.11 -7.36 11.75
C ARG A 21 -13.71 -7.64 11.19
N TRP A 22 -13.61 -8.01 9.93
CA TRP A 22 -12.36 -8.45 9.32
C TRP A 22 -11.54 -7.29 8.77
N LYS A 23 -10.22 -7.38 8.93
CA LYS A 23 -9.24 -6.52 8.29
C LYS A 23 -8.15 -7.38 7.62
N LEU A 24 -7.95 -7.13 6.34
CA LEU A 24 -6.83 -7.65 5.57
C LEU A 24 -5.74 -6.58 5.50
N LEU A 25 -4.50 -6.96 5.81
CA LEU A 25 -3.30 -6.21 5.45
C LEU A 25 -2.60 -6.93 4.29
N MET A 26 -2.21 -6.21 3.26
CA MET A 26 -1.58 -6.74 2.05
C MET A 26 -0.16 -6.19 1.91
N ASN A 27 0.82 -7.09 1.82
CA ASN A 27 2.24 -6.78 1.59
C ASN A 27 2.76 -5.67 2.51
N GLU A 28 2.49 -5.75 3.80
CA GLU A 28 2.89 -4.74 4.78
C GLU A 28 4.05 -5.23 5.67
N VAL A 29 4.88 -4.31 6.14
CA VAL A 29 5.92 -4.63 7.12
C VAL A 29 5.37 -4.46 8.53
N TYR A 30 5.42 -5.50 9.35
CA TYR A 30 5.12 -5.37 10.78
C TYR A 30 6.26 -4.68 11.51
N ASP A 31 5.98 -3.50 12.07
CA ASP A 31 6.98 -2.64 12.74
C ASP A 31 6.86 -2.70 14.28
N GLY A 32 6.06 -3.63 14.82
CA GLY A 32 5.89 -3.79 16.26
C GLY A 32 4.90 -2.82 16.92
N TRP A 33 4.75 -2.99 18.23
CA TRP A 33 3.94 -2.13 19.09
C TRP A 33 4.82 -1.10 19.80
N TYR A 34 4.47 0.18 19.65
CA TYR A 34 5.19 1.30 20.27
C TYR A 34 4.49 1.74 21.56
N PRO A 35 5.07 1.48 22.76
CA PRO A 35 4.46 1.89 24.02
C PRO A 35 4.57 3.41 24.23
N PRO A 36 3.65 4.01 25.01
CA PRO A 36 3.77 5.41 25.40
C PRO A 36 5.10 5.69 26.10
N PRO A 37 5.70 6.87 25.87
CA PRO A 37 6.93 7.23 26.55
C PRO A 37 6.73 7.35 28.07
N THR A 38 7.71 6.85 28.81
CA THR A 38 7.76 6.93 30.27
C THR A 38 8.59 8.11 30.78
N THR A 39 9.36 8.77 29.89
CA THR A 39 10.16 9.97 30.21
C THR A 39 10.06 11.03 29.09
N PRO A 40 10.22 12.33 29.42
CA PRO A 40 10.16 13.42 28.43
C PRO A 40 11.31 13.41 27.42
N GLU A 41 12.50 12.88 27.78
CA GLU A 41 13.69 12.89 26.91
C GLU A 41 13.97 11.55 26.19
N GLY A 42 13.09 10.55 26.30
CA GLY A 42 13.32 9.25 25.68
C GLY A 42 13.04 9.26 24.18
N TYR A 43 14.04 8.97 23.34
CA TYR A 43 13.82 8.67 21.92
C TYR A 43 12.75 7.58 21.77
N HIS A 44 11.66 7.90 21.07
CA HIS A 44 10.41 7.12 21.05
C HIS A 44 10.42 5.92 20.11
N ILE A 45 11.43 5.82 19.25
CA ILE A 45 11.47 4.89 18.13
C ILE A 45 12.95 4.61 17.90
N ASN A 46 13.38 3.35 18.01
CA ASN A 46 14.73 2.98 17.60
C ASN A 46 14.73 2.91 16.07
N PRO A 47 15.47 3.77 15.34
CA PRO A 47 15.50 3.72 13.88
C PRO A 47 16.01 2.37 13.35
N ALA A 48 16.78 1.63 14.16
CA ALA A 48 17.22 0.27 13.84
C ALA A 48 16.12 -0.80 13.94
N MET A 49 14.94 -0.47 14.50
CA MET A 49 13.75 -1.33 14.42
C MET A 49 13.07 -1.25 13.05
N PHE A 50 13.27 -0.14 12.32
CA PHE A 50 12.69 0.05 11.01
C PHE A 50 13.48 -0.76 9.97
N ASN A 51 13.18 -2.06 9.88
CA ASN A 51 13.76 -2.92 8.86
C ASN A 51 12.83 -2.99 7.65
N TRP A 52 12.90 -1.97 6.80
CA TRP A 52 12.26 -1.98 5.49
C TRP A 52 13.03 -2.93 4.57
N ASP A 53 12.86 -4.22 4.81
CA ASP A 53 13.31 -5.29 3.94
C ASP A 53 12.07 -5.83 3.21
N PRO A 54 12.02 -5.78 1.86
CA PRO A 54 10.97 -6.42 1.08
C PRO A 54 10.76 -7.91 1.43
N ALA A 55 11.77 -8.60 1.97
CA ALA A 55 11.62 -9.97 2.47
C ALA A 55 10.71 -10.09 3.72
N ASN A 56 10.42 -8.98 4.41
CA ASN A 56 9.56 -8.93 5.60
C ASN A 56 8.12 -8.52 5.30
N LEU A 57 7.74 -8.41 4.03
CA LEU A 57 6.36 -8.10 3.66
C LEU A 57 5.47 -9.29 3.98
N THR A 58 4.42 -9.03 4.75
CA THR A 58 3.42 -10.03 5.12
C THR A 58 2.04 -9.61 4.67
N THR A 59 1.22 -10.61 4.39
CA THR A 59 -0.21 -10.46 4.16
C THR A 59 -0.90 -11.24 5.27
N ALA A 60 -1.82 -10.59 5.98
CA ALA A 60 -2.40 -11.10 7.23
C ALA A 60 -3.88 -10.73 7.36
N LEU A 61 -4.63 -11.57 8.08
CA LEU A 61 -6.04 -11.38 8.37
C LEU A 61 -6.26 -11.17 9.87
N PHE A 62 -7.03 -10.16 10.25
CA PHE A 62 -7.34 -9.87 11.65
C PHE A 62 -8.85 -9.76 11.88
N ASP A 63 -9.30 -10.28 13.01
CA ASP A 63 -10.65 -10.08 13.55
C ASP A 63 -10.63 -8.92 14.55
N LEU A 64 -10.98 -7.72 14.11
CA LEU A 64 -10.91 -6.52 14.93
C LEU A 64 -11.95 -6.46 16.05
N GLU A 65 -12.97 -7.32 16.05
CA GLU A 65 -13.94 -7.37 17.15
C GLU A 65 -13.39 -8.14 18.35
N SER A 66 -12.65 -9.22 18.11
CA SER A 66 -12.00 -10.01 19.17
C SER A 66 -10.56 -9.60 19.46
N ASP A 67 -9.85 -9.09 18.44
CA ASP A 67 -8.46 -8.69 18.49
C ASP A 67 -8.25 -7.30 17.85
N PRO A 68 -8.63 -6.22 18.56
CA PRO A 68 -8.46 -4.86 18.07
C PRO A 68 -6.99 -4.41 17.98
N TYR A 69 -6.05 -5.22 18.50
CA TYR A 69 -4.62 -4.93 18.53
C TYR A 69 -3.84 -5.76 17.50
N GLU A 70 -4.51 -6.48 16.60
CA GLU A 70 -3.88 -7.16 15.46
C GLU A 70 -2.70 -8.04 15.91
N THR A 71 -2.88 -8.72 17.04
CA THR A 71 -1.86 -9.55 17.69
C THR A 71 -1.84 -10.98 17.16
N TYR A 72 -2.91 -11.41 16.48
CA TYR A 72 -3.04 -12.75 15.95
C TYR A 72 -3.52 -12.76 14.50
N ASP A 73 -2.67 -13.24 13.60
CA ASP A 73 -3.02 -13.47 12.20
C ASP A 73 -3.92 -14.71 12.09
N MET A 74 -5.08 -14.55 11.48
CA MET A 74 -6.14 -15.55 11.35
C MET A 74 -6.23 -16.17 9.95
N GLN A 75 -5.24 -15.96 9.08
CA GLN A 75 -5.32 -16.45 7.69
C GLN A 75 -5.39 -17.99 7.58
N GLU A 76 -4.78 -18.72 8.52
CA GLU A 76 -4.81 -20.19 8.53
C GLU A 76 -6.10 -20.74 9.14
N GLU A 77 -6.69 -20.03 10.11
CA GLU A 77 -7.92 -20.41 10.81
C GLU A 77 -9.17 -20.08 9.99
N GLU A 78 -9.14 -18.98 9.24
CA GLU A 78 -10.27 -18.47 8.46
C GLU A 78 -9.90 -18.30 6.97
N PRO A 79 -9.44 -19.36 6.28
CA PRO A 79 -8.88 -19.28 4.93
C PRO A 79 -9.90 -18.83 3.87
N GLU A 80 -11.19 -19.13 4.06
CA GLU A 80 -12.25 -18.69 3.15
C GLU A 80 -12.50 -17.18 3.25
N VAL A 81 -12.50 -16.64 4.47
CA VAL A 81 -12.62 -15.19 4.69
C VAL A 81 -11.40 -14.49 4.10
N PHE A 82 -10.20 -15.03 4.34
CA PHE A 82 -8.96 -14.52 3.78
C PHE A 82 -9.03 -14.43 2.24
N ARG A 83 -9.45 -15.52 1.58
CA ARG A 83 -9.62 -15.55 0.13
C ARG A 83 -10.65 -14.53 -0.37
N GLU A 84 -11.82 -14.43 0.27
CA GLU A 84 -12.83 -13.44 -0.11
C GLU A 84 -12.31 -12.00 0.01
N MET A 85 -11.57 -11.71 1.09
CA MET A 85 -10.95 -10.40 1.29
C MET A 85 -9.88 -10.10 0.23
N LEU A 86 -9.06 -11.08 -0.14
CA LEU A 86 -8.05 -10.95 -1.19
C LEU A 86 -8.70 -10.66 -2.55
N GLU A 87 -9.69 -11.46 -2.95
CA GLU A 87 -10.42 -11.26 -4.21
C GLU A 87 -11.07 -9.87 -4.26
N ARG A 88 -11.65 -9.42 -3.13
CA ARG A 88 -12.25 -8.10 -3.05
C ARG A 88 -11.20 -6.99 -3.16
N PHE A 89 -10.04 -7.16 -2.51
CA PHE A 89 -8.93 -6.22 -2.59
C PHE A 89 -8.42 -6.11 -4.03
N GLU A 90 -8.19 -7.23 -4.71
CA GLU A 90 -7.73 -7.27 -6.11
C GLU A 90 -8.72 -6.59 -7.05
N GLN A 91 -10.03 -6.85 -6.90
CA GLN A 91 -11.05 -6.17 -7.71
C GLN A 91 -11.01 -4.64 -7.53
N LEU A 92 -10.80 -4.17 -6.30
CA LEU A 92 -10.67 -2.74 -6.02
C LEU A 92 -9.37 -2.17 -6.61
N ALA A 93 -8.26 -2.88 -6.46
CA ALA A 93 -6.98 -2.47 -7.04
C ALA A 93 -7.05 -2.39 -8.58
N HIS A 94 -7.66 -3.38 -9.24
CA HIS A 94 -7.83 -3.42 -10.70
C HIS A 94 -8.76 -2.33 -11.24
N SER A 95 -9.70 -1.86 -10.44
CA SER A 95 -10.60 -0.76 -10.82
C SER A 95 -10.10 0.62 -10.40
N SER A 96 -8.93 0.69 -9.75
CA SER A 96 -8.31 1.95 -9.34
C SER A 96 -7.65 2.65 -10.52
N VAL A 97 -7.56 3.97 -10.44
CA VAL A 97 -6.76 4.77 -11.38
C VAL A 97 -5.29 4.72 -10.98
N PRO A 98 -4.34 4.80 -11.93
CA PRO A 98 -2.92 4.89 -11.61
C PRO A 98 -2.60 6.08 -10.70
N THR A 99 -1.62 5.93 -9.82
CA THR A 99 -1.11 7.03 -9.00
C THR A 99 -0.50 8.10 -9.90
N ALA A 100 -0.80 9.37 -9.61
CA ALA A 100 -0.22 10.52 -10.33
C ALA A 100 1.20 10.89 -9.84
N TYR A 101 1.77 10.11 -8.91
CA TYR A 101 3.12 10.28 -8.40
C TYR A 101 4.11 9.68 -9.38
N CYS A 102 5.15 10.44 -9.71
CA CYS A 102 6.17 10.08 -10.70
C CYS A 102 7.59 10.10 -10.13
N GLY A 103 7.76 10.22 -8.80
CA GLY A 103 9.09 10.16 -8.15
C GLY A 103 10.03 11.33 -8.42
N ILE A 104 9.59 12.37 -9.12
CA ILE A 104 10.44 13.50 -9.52
C ILE A 104 9.87 14.80 -8.94
N GLU A 105 10.73 15.57 -8.29
CA GLU A 105 10.43 16.93 -7.86
C GLU A 105 10.47 17.91 -9.04
N ASP A 106 9.55 18.88 -9.05
CA ASP A 106 9.58 19.96 -10.02
C ASP A 106 10.46 21.11 -9.50
N LEU A 107 11.72 21.15 -9.96
CA LEU A 107 12.72 22.10 -9.45
C LEU A 107 12.37 23.56 -9.72
N ALA A 108 11.50 23.86 -10.70
CA ALA A 108 11.04 25.22 -10.97
C ALA A 108 10.25 25.82 -9.78
N ALA A 109 9.71 24.96 -8.91
CA ALA A 109 9.05 25.39 -7.67
C ALA A 109 10.00 26.15 -6.75
N TYR A 110 11.26 25.70 -6.65
CA TYR A 110 12.26 26.34 -5.79
C TYR A 110 12.67 27.71 -6.32
N ASP A 111 12.84 27.85 -7.64
CA ASP A 111 13.17 29.13 -8.28
C ASP A 111 12.10 30.19 -7.98
N VAL A 112 10.82 29.81 -8.09
CA VAL A 112 9.69 30.71 -7.80
C VAL A 112 9.57 31.00 -6.30
N PHE A 113 9.80 30.00 -5.45
CA PHE A 113 9.83 30.19 -4.00
C PHE A 113 10.85 31.26 -3.59
N GLU A 114 12.09 31.17 -4.07
CA GLU A 114 13.14 32.14 -3.76
C GLU A 114 12.81 33.56 -4.28
N GLN A 115 12.11 33.63 -5.42
CA GLN A 115 11.72 34.90 -6.03
C GLN A 115 10.44 35.51 -5.41
N ASN A 116 9.63 34.72 -4.71
CA ASN A 116 8.37 35.16 -4.12
C ASN A 116 8.56 35.83 -2.76
N TYR A 117 8.67 37.17 -2.76
CA TYR A 117 8.46 38.09 -1.63
C TYR A 117 8.89 37.58 -0.24
N GLY A 118 10.08 36.98 -0.13
CA GLY A 118 10.59 36.45 1.14
C GLY A 118 10.29 34.96 1.35
N ASN A 119 10.45 34.15 0.32
CA ASN A 119 10.42 32.69 0.39
C ASN A 119 9.02 32.15 0.73
N PHE A 120 8.01 32.56 -0.05
CA PHE A 120 6.65 32.04 0.07
C PHE A 120 6.34 31.01 -1.01
N VAL A 121 5.75 29.89 -0.59
CA VAL A 121 5.16 28.90 -1.50
C VAL A 121 4.01 29.55 -2.26
N GLY A 122 4.04 29.45 -3.58
CA GLY A 122 3.02 29.99 -4.47
C GLY A 122 3.02 29.26 -5.80
N PRO A 123 2.08 29.55 -6.71
CA PRO A 123 2.04 28.91 -8.03
C PRO A 123 3.34 29.12 -8.80
N TRP A 124 3.95 28.04 -9.30
CA TRP A 124 5.18 28.08 -10.11
C TRP A 124 5.00 27.54 -11.53
N VAL A 125 3.86 26.90 -11.80
CA VAL A 125 3.47 26.36 -13.10
C VAL A 125 2.45 27.30 -13.73
N ALA A 126 2.73 27.83 -14.92
CA ALA A 126 1.80 28.72 -15.62
C ALA A 126 0.75 27.93 -16.40
N GLN A 127 1.13 26.77 -16.93
CA GLN A 127 0.26 25.89 -17.69
C GLN A 127 0.42 24.41 -17.31
N PRO A 128 -0.65 23.60 -17.26
CA PRO A 128 -0.60 22.19 -16.80
C PRO A 128 0.39 21.29 -17.55
N GLU A 129 0.67 21.57 -18.82
CA GLU A 129 1.63 20.84 -19.66
C GLU A 129 3.10 21.06 -19.27
N GLU A 130 3.39 22.07 -18.45
CA GLU A 130 4.72 22.37 -17.91
C GLU A 130 5.02 21.51 -16.67
N VAL A 131 4.02 20.79 -16.14
CA VAL A 131 4.21 19.84 -15.03
C VAL A 131 5.12 18.70 -15.49
N MET A 132 6.30 18.62 -14.88
CA MET A 132 7.28 17.57 -15.12
C MET A 132 6.74 16.16 -14.82
N CYS A 133 5.83 16.08 -13.85
CA CYS A 133 5.19 14.84 -13.44
C CYS A 133 4.07 14.45 -14.40
N LYS A 134 4.39 13.59 -15.37
CA LYS A 134 3.40 12.98 -16.27
C LYS A 134 3.01 11.61 -15.73
N PRO A 135 1.71 11.26 -15.67
CA PRO A 135 1.29 9.94 -15.23
C PRO A 135 1.97 8.85 -16.08
N LEU A 136 2.46 7.79 -15.44
CA LEU A 136 3.01 6.65 -16.16
C LEU A 136 1.90 6.01 -17.03
N PRO A 137 2.22 5.52 -18.25
CA PRO A 137 1.28 4.78 -19.07
C PRO A 137 0.73 3.55 -18.33
N LEU A 138 -0.53 3.21 -18.60
CA LEU A 138 -1.33 2.12 -17.99
C LEU A 138 -0.81 0.69 -18.26
N GLU A 139 0.44 0.49 -18.66
CA GLU A 139 0.99 -0.86 -18.86
C GLU A 139 1.33 -1.49 -17.51
N LEU A 140 0.31 -2.01 -16.83
CA LEU A 140 0.49 -2.91 -15.70
C LEU A 140 1.30 -4.13 -16.21
N PRO A 141 2.43 -4.49 -15.58
CA PRO A 141 3.08 -5.76 -15.89
C PRO A 141 2.07 -6.88 -15.63
N ALA A 142 2.00 -7.82 -16.57
CA ALA A 142 1.17 -9.00 -16.45
C ALA A 142 1.43 -9.64 -15.08
N THR A 143 0.35 -9.83 -14.32
CA THR A 143 0.28 -10.58 -13.06
C THR A 143 1.39 -11.62 -12.97
N THR A 144 2.36 -11.42 -12.09
CA THR A 144 3.11 -12.56 -11.56
C THR A 144 2.08 -13.39 -10.81
N VAL A 145 1.54 -14.39 -11.50
CA VAL A 145 0.88 -15.52 -10.87
C VAL A 145 1.82 -15.94 -9.76
N MET A 146 1.40 -15.81 -8.51
CA MET A 146 2.10 -16.43 -7.39
C MET A 146 2.09 -17.93 -7.68
N ASP A 147 3.20 -18.43 -8.23
CA ASP A 147 3.44 -19.86 -8.43
C ASP A 147 3.27 -20.54 -7.06
N GLY A 148 2.13 -21.21 -6.85
CA GLY A 148 1.87 -21.94 -5.61
C GLY A 148 0.41 -22.04 -5.18
N ILE A 149 -0.51 -21.24 -5.72
CA ILE A 149 -1.96 -21.41 -5.45
C ILE A 149 -2.62 -21.88 -6.73
N GLU A 150 -2.89 -23.18 -6.83
CA GLU A 150 -3.75 -23.68 -7.90
C GLU A 150 -5.15 -23.04 -7.77
N PRO A 151 -5.71 -22.49 -8.86
CA PRO A 151 -7.07 -21.99 -8.83
C PRO A 151 -8.01 -23.16 -8.54
N VAL A 152 -8.68 -23.12 -7.38
CA VAL A 152 -9.77 -24.06 -7.09
C VAL A 152 -10.83 -23.88 -8.17
N ALA A 153 -11.14 -24.98 -8.86
CA ALA A 153 -12.09 -25.01 -9.96
C ALA A 153 -13.40 -24.32 -9.57
N SER A 154 -13.84 -23.41 -10.45
CA SER A 154 -15.13 -22.74 -10.39
C SER A 154 -16.26 -23.72 -10.08
N VAL A 155 -16.89 -23.58 -8.91
CA VAL A 155 -18.15 -24.25 -8.57
C VAL A 155 -19.24 -23.66 -9.45
N LYS A 156 -19.41 -24.21 -10.66
CA LYS A 156 -20.56 -23.92 -11.53
C LYS A 156 -21.34 -25.12 -12.04
N ASP A 157 -20.95 -26.35 -11.73
CA ASP A 157 -21.69 -27.53 -12.21
C ASP A 157 -22.04 -28.49 -11.06
N VAL A 158 -22.88 -28.04 -10.13
CA VAL A 158 -23.72 -28.97 -9.34
C VAL A 158 -25.11 -28.35 -9.22
N HIS A 159 -25.88 -28.34 -10.31
CA HIS A 159 -27.35 -28.36 -10.31
C HIS A 159 -27.84 -28.64 -11.75
N ALA A 160 -27.89 -29.91 -12.13
CA ALA A 160 -28.82 -30.46 -13.12
C ALA A 160 -28.80 -31.99 -13.03
N GLU A 161 -29.90 -32.52 -12.48
CA GLU A 161 -30.46 -33.90 -12.55
C GLU A 161 -29.56 -35.13 -12.37
#